data_AF-A0A7J8J0R4-F1
#
_entry.id   AF-A0A7J8J0R4-F1
#
_cell.length_a   1.000
_cell.length_b   1.000
_cell.length_c   1.000
_cell.angle_alpha   90.00
_cell.angle_beta   90.00
_cell.angle_gamma   90.00
#
_symmetry.space_group_name_H-M   'P 1'
#
loop_
_entity.id
_entity.type
_entity.pdbx_description
1 polymer ?
#
loop_
_entity_poly.entity_id
_entity_poly.type
_entity_poly.pdbx_seq_one_letter_code
_entity_poly.pdbx_strand_id
1 'polypeptide(L)'
;MTLCVTELNDREENENHFPIIYGIAVNVKTAEIYRASFQDRGPEEELRAARALTGGPMISIYDAKTEQLRIGPYSWMPFPHVDFWLQQDDKQILENLSTSPLAEPPHFVEHIRTTLMFIKKYPSPKNTLFPGNKALLYKKNEDGLWEKVSSPES
;
A
#
# COMPACT_ATOMS: atom_id res chain seq x y z
N MET A 1 2.54 -7.44 26.86
CA MET A 1 1.36 -7.38 25.98
C MET A 1 1.18 -5.94 25.56
N THR A 2 1.05 -5.66 24.26
CA THR A 2 0.80 -4.31 23.75
C THR A 2 -0.64 -4.23 23.26
N LEU A 3 -1.43 -3.32 23.85
CA LEU A 3 -2.81 -3.03 23.45
C LEU A 3 -3.01 -1.51 23.46
N CYS A 4 -2.97 -0.90 22.29
CA CYS A 4 -3.17 0.55 22.09
C CYS A 4 -3.94 0.72 20.78
N VAL A 5 -5.23 0.44 20.85
CA VAL A 5 -6.18 0.46 19.74
C VAL A 5 -7.42 1.23 20.18
N THR A 6 -8.26 1.62 19.22
CA THR A 6 -9.57 2.24 19.47
C THR A 6 -9.47 3.40 20.47
N GLU A 7 -10.21 3.38 21.59
CA GLU A 7 -10.20 4.42 22.62
C GLU A 7 -8.82 4.68 23.22
N LEU A 8 -7.94 3.67 23.27
CA LEU A 8 -6.57 3.83 23.78
C LEU A 8 -5.64 4.51 22.78
N ASN A 9 -6.06 4.64 21.53
CA ASN A 9 -5.35 5.33 20.47
C ASN A 9 -6.10 6.57 19.97
N ASP A 10 -7.07 7.09 20.72
CA ASP A 10 -7.90 8.23 20.31
C ASP A 10 -7.39 9.55 20.88
N ARG A 11 -7.48 10.62 20.08
CA ARG A 11 -7.38 12.01 20.53
C ARG A 11 -8.50 12.83 19.91
N GLU A 12 -8.96 13.82 20.66
CA GLU A 12 -9.97 14.78 20.20
C GLU A 12 -9.33 16.13 19.89
N GLU A 13 -9.68 16.71 18.74
CA GLU A 13 -9.30 18.07 18.35
C GLU A 13 -10.51 18.74 17.67
N ASN A 14 -10.98 19.86 18.23
CA ASN A 14 -12.18 20.58 17.76
C ASN A 14 -13.39 19.64 17.55
N GLU A 15 -13.71 18.81 18.57
CA GLU A 15 -14.82 17.83 18.54
C GLU A 15 -14.67 16.72 17.48
N ASN A 16 -13.51 16.59 16.84
CA ASN A 16 -13.20 15.52 15.88
C ASN A 16 -12.20 14.53 16.49
N HIS A 17 -12.40 13.24 16.19
CA HIS A 17 -11.59 12.14 16.70
C HIS A 17 -10.55 11.68 15.69
N PHE A 18 -9.31 11.50 16.17
CA PHE A 18 -8.16 11.10 15.35
C PHE A 18 -7.34 10.03 16.07
N PRO A 19 -6.67 9.14 15.33
CA PRO A 19 -5.71 8.24 15.96
C PRO A 19 -4.46 9.00 16.42
N ILE A 20 -3.94 8.64 17.60
CA ILE A 20 -2.66 9.15 18.13
C ILE A 20 -1.48 8.52 17.36
N ILE A 21 -1.55 7.21 17.10
CA ILE A 21 -0.53 6.42 16.42
C ILE A 21 -1.07 5.96 15.07
N TYR A 22 -0.44 6.43 13.99
CA TYR A 22 -0.74 6.02 12.61
C TYR A 22 0.21 4.93 12.08
N GLY A 23 1.40 4.79 12.68
CA GLY A 23 2.45 3.91 12.18
C GLY A 23 3.38 3.41 13.28
N ILE A 24 3.81 2.15 13.13
CA ILE A 24 4.75 1.48 14.03
C ILE A 24 5.83 0.76 13.23
N ALA A 25 6.99 0.60 13.84
CA ALA A 25 8.06 -0.28 13.39
C ALA A 25 8.32 -1.36 14.45
N VAL A 26 8.82 -2.51 14.00
CA VAL A 26 9.31 -3.58 14.89
C VAL A 26 10.73 -3.92 14.50
N ASN A 27 11.66 -3.83 15.45
CA ASN A 27 13.02 -4.31 15.24
C ASN A 27 13.04 -5.83 15.38
N VAL A 28 13.30 -6.53 14.28
CA VAL A 28 13.28 -8.01 14.24
C VAL A 28 14.36 -8.68 15.11
N LYS A 29 15.44 -7.96 15.46
CA LYS A 29 16.53 -8.50 16.30
C LYS A 29 16.25 -8.31 17.79
N THR A 30 15.73 -7.15 18.18
CA THR A 30 15.53 -6.78 19.60
C THR A 30 14.08 -6.97 20.06
N ALA A 31 13.15 -7.20 19.13
CA ALA A 31 11.71 -7.23 19.35
C ALA A 31 11.11 -5.91 19.87
N GLU A 32 11.85 -4.80 19.82
CA GLU A 32 11.35 -3.49 20.21
C GLU A 32 10.31 -2.97 19.22
N ILE A 33 9.23 -2.41 19.76
CA ILE A 33 8.13 -1.79 19.01
C ILE A 33 8.12 -0.30 19.34
N TYR A 34 8.10 0.55 18.31
CA TYR A 34 8.10 2.00 18.48
C TYR A 34 7.29 2.71 17.40
N ARG A 35 6.84 3.93 17.69
CA ARG A 35 6.12 4.78 16.74
C ARG A 35 7.04 5.16 15.59
N ALA A 36 6.56 5.06 14.35
CA ALA A 36 7.36 5.33 13.16
C ALA A 36 6.52 5.88 12.01
N SER A 37 7.17 6.61 11.11
CA SER A 37 6.64 7.06 9.82
C SER A 37 7.62 6.71 8.72
N PHE A 38 7.12 6.30 7.56
CA PHE A 38 7.96 5.83 6.45
C PHE A 38 7.70 6.69 5.21
N GLN A 39 8.76 7.33 4.72
CA GLN A 39 8.74 8.07 3.46
C GLN A 39 8.94 7.13 2.27
N ASP A 40 9.91 6.22 2.36
CA ASP A 40 10.11 5.16 1.36
C ASP A 40 9.27 3.92 1.74
N ARG A 41 8.30 3.59 0.88
CA ARG A 41 7.36 2.47 1.05
C ARG A 41 7.44 1.47 -0.11
N GLY A 42 8.41 1.65 -1.00
CA GLY A 42 8.61 0.83 -2.18
C GLY A 42 9.11 -0.58 -1.88
N PRO A 43 9.31 -1.41 -2.93
CA PRO A 43 9.01 -1.15 -4.35
C PRO A 43 7.55 -1.44 -4.71
N GLU A 44 7.17 -1.05 -5.95
CA GLU A 44 5.85 -1.29 -6.56
C GLU A 44 4.68 -0.79 -5.69
N GLU A 45 4.83 0.39 -5.09
CA GLU A 45 3.86 0.96 -4.16
C GLU A 45 2.47 1.11 -4.79
N GLU A 46 2.39 1.71 -5.97
CA GLU A 46 1.12 1.95 -6.68
C GLU A 46 0.47 0.65 -7.15
N LEU A 47 1.25 -0.33 -7.60
CA LEU A 47 0.75 -1.66 -7.97
C LEU A 47 0.13 -2.38 -6.76
N ARG A 48 0.78 -2.31 -5.61
CA ARG A 48 0.30 -2.92 -4.36
C ARG A 48 -0.91 -2.18 -3.81
N ALA A 49 -0.93 -0.85 -3.88
CA ALA A 49 -2.07 -0.03 -3.50
C ALA A 49 -3.27 -0.30 -4.42
N ALA A 50 -3.07 -0.36 -5.74
CA ALA A 50 -4.10 -0.67 -6.72
C ALA A 50 -4.73 -2.03 -6.48
N ARG A 51 -3.92 -3.05 -6.17
CA ARG A 51 -4.42 -4.38 -5.79
C ARG A 51 -5.33 -4.31 -4.56
N ALA A 52 -4.96 -3.54 -3.53
CA ALA A 52 -5.78 -3.41 -2.34
C ALA A 52 -7.09 -2.66 -2.64
N LEU A 53 -7.02 -1.53 -3.35
CA LEU A 53 -8.17 -0.70 -3.70
C LEU A 53 -9.16 -1.44 -4.63
N THR A 54 -8.68 -2.35 -5.46
CA THR A 54 -9.51 -3.22 -6.32
C THR A 54 -10.06 -4.45 -5.60
N GLY A 55 -9.88 -4.56 -4.27
CA GLY A 55 -10.48 -5.61 -3.44
C GLY A 55 -9.67 -6.91 -3.34
N GLY A 56 -8.36 -6.87 -3.60
CA GLY A 56 -7.49 -8.02 -3.41
C GLY A 56 -7.45 -8.50 -1.94
N PRO A 57 -7.42 -9.82 -1.67
CA PRO A 57 -7.43 -10.36 -0.30
C PRO A 57 -6.12 -10.09 0.45
N MET A 58 -6.02 -10.45 1.73
CA MET A 58 -4.74 -10.45 2.44
C MET A 58 -3.76 -11.46 1.81
N ILE A 59 -2.47 -11.12 1.71
CA ILE A 59 -1.40 -11.99 1.19
C ILE A 59 -0.12 -11.86 2.00
N SER A 60 0.69 -12.93 2.00
CA SER A 60 2.10 -12.85 2.38
C SER A 60 2.92 -12.35 1.20
N ILE A 61 3.83 -11.40 1.45
CA ILE A 61 4.64 -10.74 0.41
C ILE A 61 6.14 -11.08 0.49
N TYR A 62 6.62 -11.64 1.60
CA TYR A 62 8.04 -11.85 1.83
C TYR A 62 8.35 -13.32 2.11
N ASP A 63 9.35 -13.86 1.40
CA ASP A 63 9.92 -15.17 1.66
C ASP A 63 11.24 -15.02 2.41
N ALA A 64 11.21 -15.28 3.71
CA ALA A 64 12.38 -15.17 4.58
C ALA A 64 13.46 -16.22 4.30
N LYS A 65 13.13 -17.35 3.66
CA LYS A 65 14.14 -18.38 3.35
C LYS A 65 15.04 -17.97 2.19
N THR A 66 14.45 -17.32 1.20
CA THR A 66 15.17 -16.86 0.00
C THR A 66 15.54 -15.38 0.07
N GLU A 67 15.08 -14.69 1.11
CA GLU A 67 15.22 -13.25 1.36
C GLU A 67 14.65 -12.40 0.22
N GLN A 68 13.48 -12.82 -0.30
CA GLN A 68 12.84 -12.20 -1.46
C GLN A 68 11.49 -11.59 -1.11
N LEU A 69 11.31 -10.35 -1.53
CA LEU A 69 9.99 -9.76 -1.67
C LEU A 69 9.37 -10.24 -3.00
N ARG A 70 8.16 -10.80 -2.93
CA ARG A 70 7.44 -11.43 -4.04
C ARG A 70 6.15 -10.66 -4.30
N ILE A 71 6.10 -9.96 -5.42
CA ILE A 71 4.96 -9.11 -5.78
C ILE A 71 4.23 -9.75 -6.96
N GLY A 72 2.96 -10.10 -6.74
CA GLY A 72 2.12 -10.72 -7.75
C GLY A 72 2.38 -12.21 -8.01
N PRO A 73 1.91 -12.73 -9.15
CA PRO A 73 1.08 -12.02 -10.14
C PRO A 73 -0.25 -11.59 -9.54
N TYR A 74 -0.69 -10.36 -9.86
CA TYR A 74 -2.00 -9.84 -9.47
C TYR A 74 -2.95 -9.80 -10.66
N SER A 75 -4.23 -9.85 -10.36
CA SER A 75 -5.31 -9.72 -11.33
C SER A 75 -6.47 -8.99 -10.66
N TRP A 76 -7.10 -8.10 -11.41
CA TRP A 76 -8.35 -7.45 -11.04
C TRP A 76 -9.19 -7.20 -12.29
N MET A 77 -10.47 -6.91 -12.07
CA MET A 77 -11.35 -6.40 -13.11
C MET A 77 -11.21 -4.87 -13.18
N PRO A 78 -11.56 -4.23 -14.31
CA PRO A 78 -11.53 -2.78 -14.42
C PRO A 78 -12.31 -2.11 -13.28
N PHE A 79 -11.70 -1.13 -12.62
CA PHE A 79 -12.30 -0.44 -11.50
C PHE A 79 -13.47 0.44 -11.98
N PRO A 80 -14.67 0.30 -11.39
CA PRO A 80 -15.85 1.03 -11.84
C PRO A 80 -15.62 2.55 -11.79
N HIS A 81 -15.97 3.23 -12.88
CA HIS A 81 -15.99 4.70 -12.94
C HIS A 81 -14.66 5.38 -12.57
N VAL A 82 -13.50 4.76 -12.86
CA VAL A 82 -12.18 5.32 -12.50
C VAL A 82 -11.97 6.75 -13.02
N ASP A 83 -12.44 7.07 -14.23
CA ASP A 83 -12.35 8.42 -14.81
C ASP A 83 -13.20 9.44 -14.05
N PHE A 84 -14.39 9.05 -13.60
CA PHE A 84 -15.26 9.89 -12.80
C PHE A 84 -14.60 10.23 -11.46
N TRP A 85 -14.04 9.22 -10.77
CA TRP A 85 -13.36 9.43 -9.49
C TRP A 85 -12.14 10.33 -9.60
N LEU A 86 -11.35 10.19 -10.67
CA LEU A 86 -10.19 11.05 -10.92
C LEU A 86 -10.56 12.53 -11.13
N GLN A 87 -11.80 12.82 -11.56
CA GLN A 87 -12.31 14.18 -11.76
C GLN A 87 -12.93 14.81 -10.51
N GLN A 88 -13.17 14.02 -9.46
CA GLN A 88 -13.78 14.54 -8.23
C GLN A 88 -12.80 15.45 -7.47
N ASP A 89 -13.34 16.37 -6.70
CA ASP A 89 -12.56 17.17 -5.75
C ASP A 89 -12.07 16.33 -4.56
N ASP A 90 -11.17 16.89 -3.76
CA ASP A 90 -10.54 16.17 -2.64
C ASP A 90 -11.55 15.78 -1.57
N LYS A 91 -12.58 16.60 -1.36
CA LYS A 91 -13.64 16.33 -0.39
C LYS A 91 -14.45 15.09 -0.80
N GLN A 92 -14.87 15.00 -2.07
CA GLN A 92 -15.58 13.84 -2.59
C GLN A 92 -14.73 12.57 -2.54
N ILE A 93 -13.42 12.66 -2.78
CA ILE A 93 -12.52 11.50 -2.62
C ILE A 93 -12.46 11.05 -1.17
N LEU A 94 -12.29 11.97 -0.22
CA LEU A 94 -12.28 11.65 1.21
C LEU A 94 -13.62 11.02 1.62
N GLU A 95 -14.75 11.68 1.33
CA GLU A 95 -16.08 11.24 1.77
C GLU A 95 -16.50 9.88 1.22
N ASN A 96 -16.03 9.49 0.03
CA ASN A 96 -16.50 8.27 -0.64
C ASN A 96 -15.45 7.15 -0.73
N LEU A 97 -14.16 7.45 -0.65
CA LEU A 97 -13.07 6.47 -0.80
C LEU A 97 -12.23 6.27 0.47
N SER A 98 -12.51 7.02 1.55
CA SER A 98 -11.98 6.77 2.89
C SER A 98 -13.03 6.14 3.81
N THR A 99 -12.58 5.39 4.82
CA THR A 99 -13.43 4.94 5.93
C THR A 99 -13.62 5.99 7.03
N SER A 100 -12.80 7.04 7.04
CA SER A 100 -12.77 8.08 8.08
C SER A 100 -12.33 9.43 7.50
N PRO A 101 -13.20 10.12 6.74
CA PRO A 101 -12.84 11.28 5.89
C PRO A 101 -12.11 12.42 6.61
N LEU A 102 -12.41 12.64 7.90
CA LEU A 102 -11.79 13.70 8.70
C LEU A 102 -10.47 13.28 9.35
N ALA A 103 -10.19 11.97 9.47
CA ALA A 103 -9.06 11.45 10.24
C ALA A 103 -7.91 10.91 9.37
N GLU A 104 -8.04 10.99 8.04
CA GLU A 104 -7.00 10.55 7.12
C GLU A 104 -5.73 11.42 7.20
N PRO A 105 -4.54 10.86 6.94
CA PRO A 105 -3.33 11.65 6.82
C PRO A 105 -3.41 12.69 5.69
N PRO A 106 -2.65 13.81 5.77
CA PRO A 106 -2.71 14.89 4.77
C PRO A 106 -2.44 14.48 3.32
N HIS A 107 -1.74 13.36 3.10
CA HIS A 107 -1.36 12.85 1.79
C HIS A 107 -2.31 11.78 1.25
N PHE A 108 -3.43 11.51 1.93
CA PHE A 108 -4.37 10.44 1.54
C PHE A 108 -4.93 10.63 0.13
N VAL A 109 -5.45 11.81 -0.17
CA VAL A 109 -6.10 12.06 -1.47
C VAL A 109 -5.10 11.95 -2.62
N GLU A 110 -3.89 12.49 -2.45
CA GLU A 110 -2.81 12.35 -3.42
C GLU A 110 -2.50 10.87 -3.70
N HIS A 111 -2.36 10.05 -2.65
CA HIS A 111 -2.12 8.62 -2.77
C HIS A 111 -3.27 7.87 -3.46
N ILE A 112 -4.53 8.22 -3.18
CA ILE A 112 -5.69 7.64 -3.88
C ILE A 112 -5.68 8.04 -5.36
N ARG A 113 -5.36 9.29 -5.69
CA ARG A 113 -5.27 9.74 -7.09
C ARG A 113 -4.19 9.00 -7.86
N THR A 114 -2.99 8.85 -7.31
CA THR A 114 -1.91 8.07 -7.96
C THR A 114 -2.30 6.61 -8.15
N THR A 115 -2.98 6.02 -7.15
CA THR A 115 -3.51 4.66 -7.24
C THR A 115 -4.58 4.50 -8.33
N LEU A 116 -5.55 5.42 -8.40
CA LEU A 116 -6.59 5.42 -9.44
C LEU A 116 -5.99 5.63 -10.84
N MET A 117 -4.99 6.49 -10.98
CA MET A 117 -4.25 6.67 -12.25
C MET A 117 -3.55 5.38 -12.67
N PHE A 118 -2.94 4.65 -11.72
CA PHE A 118 -2.32 3.36 -11.99
C PHE A 118 -3.35 2.33 -12.46
N ILE A 119 -4.50 2.24 -11.80
CA ILE A 119 -5.59 1.34 -12.17
C ILE A 119 -6.13 1.68 -13.56
N LYS A 120 -6.33 2.96 -13.87
CA LYS A 120 -6.76 3.42 -15.19
C LYS A 120 -5.76 3.01 -16.28
N LYS A 121 -4.46 3.12 -16.00
CA LYS A 121 -3.39 2.72 -16.93
C LYS A 121 -3.32 1.19 -17.11
N TYR A 122 -3.60 0.42 -16.06
CA TYR A 122 -3.52 -1.04 -16.05
C TYR A 122 -4.84 -1.69 -15.60
N PRO A 123 -5.91 -1.64 -16.42
CA PRO A 123 -7.22 -2.19 -16.05
C PRO A 123 -7.23 -3.72 -15.96
N SER A 124 -6.24 -4.40 -16.56
CA SER A 124 -6.00 -5.84 -16.46
C SER A 124 -4.49 -6.12 -16.36
N PRO A 125 -3.92 -6.16 -15.14
CA PRO A 125 -2.47 -6.16 -14.93
C PRO A 125 -1.82 -7.51 -15.20
N LYS A 126 -2.58 -8.61 -15.12
CA LYS A 126 -2.04 -9.99 -15.12
C LYS A 126 -1.15 -10.26 -16.34
N ASN A 127 -1.57 -9.82 -17.52
CA ASN A 127 -0.84 -10.09 -18.77
C ASN A 127 0.12 -8.97 -19.16
N THR A 128 0.01 -7.79 -18.54
CA THR A 128 0.77 -6.59 -18.92
C THR A 128 1.93 -6.30 -17.97
N LEU A 129 1.76 -6.61 -16.68
CA LEU A 129 2.74 -6.32 -15.62
C LEU A 129 3.50 -7.56 -15.14
N PHE A 130 3.02 -8.76 -15.46
CA PHE A 130 3.60 -10.03 -14.99
C PHE A 130 3.94 -10.96 -16.17
N PRO A 131 5.11 -10.77 -16.81
CA PRO A 131 5.56 -11.63 -17.90
C PRO A 131 5.57 -13.11 -17.48
N GLY A 132 4.98 -13.97 -18.32
CA GLY A 132 4.87 -15.40 -18.04
C GLY A 132 4.05 -15.74 -16.78
N ASN A 133 3.20 -14.82 -16.30
CA ASN A 133 2.43 -14.97 -15.06
C ASN A 133 3.34 -15.24 -13.83
N LYS A 134 4.54 -14.64 -13.83
CA LYS A 134 5.51 -14.75 -12.73
C LYS A 134 5.46 -13.52 -11.83
N ALA A 135 5.74 -13.74 -10.56
CA ALA A 135 5.89 -12.65 -9.59
C ALA A 135 7.11 -11.78 -9.94
N LEU A 136 7.02 -10.49 -9.62
CA LEU A 136 8.17 -9.60 -9.59
C LEU A 136 8.95 -9.88 -8.29
N LEU A 137 10.25 -10.16 -8.43
CA LEU A 137 11.11 -10.54 -7.32
C LEU A 137 12.06 -9.40 -6.99
N TYR A 138 12.20 -9.09 -5.70
CA TYR A 138 13.10 -8.05 -5.21
C TYR A 138 13.94 -8.59 -4.04
N LYS A 139 15.20 -8.16 -3.97
CA LYS A 139 16.14 -8.46 -2.88
C LYS A 139 16.78 -7.18 -2.34
N LYS A 140 17.33 -7.25 -1.14
CA LYS A 140 18.17 -6.16 -0.63
C LYS A 140 19.55 -6.22 -1.26
N ASN A 141 20.03 -5.08 -1.75
CA ASN A 141 21.42 -4.91 -2.18
C ASN A 141 22.35 -4.65 -0.97
N GLU A 142 23.64 -4.43 -1.22
CA GLU A 142 24.64 -4.19 -0.17
C GLU A 142 24.34 -2.94 0.68
N ASP A 143 23.67 -1.93 0.10
CA ASP A 143 23.24 -0.71 0.79
C ASP A 143 21.91 -0.87 1.55
N GLY A 144 21.29 -2.04 1.50
CA GLY A 144 19.99 -2.29 2.14
C GLY A 144 18.79 -1.68 1.38
N LEU A 145 18.96 -1.30 0.12
CA LEU A 145 17.89 -0.85 -0.78
C LEU A 145 17.28 -2.03 -1.53
N TRP A 146 16.02 -1.91 -1.96
CA TRP A 146 15.37 -2.95 -2.76
C TRP A 146 15.82 -2.89 -4.22
N GLU A 147 16.29 -4.01 -4.75
CA GLU A 147 16.70 -4.17 -6.14
C GLU A 147 15.92 -5.32 -6.81
N LYS A 148 15.50 -5.12 -8.06
CA LYS A 148 14.73 -6.10 -8.82
C LYS A 148 15.65 -7.23 -9.26
N VAL A 149 15.25 -8.47 -8.98
CA VAL A 149 15.97 -9.66 -9.45
C VAL A 149 15.56 -9.93 -10.90
N SER A 150 16.51 -9.86 -11.82
CA SER A 150 16.31 -10.29 -13.20
C SER A 150 16.00 -11.80 -13.23
N SER A 151 14.99 -12.18 -14.00
CA SER A 151 14.85 -13.60 -14.34
C SER A 151 16.06 -14.01 -15.19
N PRO A 152 16.68 -15.17 -14.96
CA PRO A 152 17.63 -15.71 -15.93
C PRO A 152 16.90 -15.77 -17.27
N GLU A 153 17.46 -15.15 -18.30
CA GLU A 153 16.97 -15.32 -19.67
C GLU A 153 16.93 -16.83 -19.95
N SER A 154 15.74 -17.32 -20.28
CA SER A 154 15.51 -18.73 -20.65
C SER A 154 16.05 -19.03 -22.03
#